data_AF-A0A329MC02-F1
#
_entry.id   AF-A0A329MC02-F1
#
_cell.length_a   1.000
_cell.length_b   1.000
_cell.length_c   1.000
_cell.angle_alpha   90.00
_cell.angle_beta   90.00
_cell.angle_gamma   90.00
#
_symmetry.space_group_name_H-M   'P 1'
#
loop_
_entity.id
_entity.type
_entity.pdbx_description
1 polymer ?
#
loop_
_entity_poly.entity_id
_entity_poly.type
_entity_poly.pdbx_seq_one_letter_code
_entity_poly.pdbx_strand_id
1 'polypeptide(L)'
;MSARLYVAYNAVTTALTAPMAATATSASTSTPKTILQIAPGSHIQVIEAGYMFTSVPSAPVTMELIETGSVFATVTAGSISNYNAPTGQASAATTGTSATGFNATNEGSITATRLLAMTVDQSFYQKQQFPLDREPEVESGKSLRIRATPGSAAAVNVICYVIWAE
;
A
#
# COMPACT_ATOMS: atom_id res chain seq x y z
N MET A 1 17.17 21.19 1.58
CA MET A 1 17.33 19.86 2.21
C MET A 1 16.52 18.88 1.40
N SER A 2 17.00 17.65 1.18
CA SER A 2 16.16 16.60 0.57
C SER A 2 14.95 16.36 1.46
N ALA A 3 13.77 16.13 0.87
CA ALA A 3 12.56 15.79 1.63
C ALA A 3 12.79 14.52 2.48
N ARG A 4 12.08 14.40 3.61
CA ARG A 4 12.18 13.23 4.48
C ARG A 4 11.35 12.12 3.87
N LEU A 5 11.95 10.95 3.75
CA LEU A 5 11.30 9.78 3.18
C LEU A 5 10.89 8.83 4.29
N TYR A 6 9.71 8.24 4.12
CA TYR A 6 9.14 7.25 5.02
C TYR A 6 8.73 6.03 4.23
N VAL A 7 8.67 4.88 4.90
CA VAL A 7 8.26 3.61 4.32
C VAL A 7 7.25 2.92 5.21
N ALA A 8 6.26 2.32 4.56
CA ALA A 8 5.33 1.39 5.20
C ALA A 8 5.22 0.13 4.35
N TYR A 9 5.23 -1.01 5.03
CA TYR A 9 5.00 -2.32 4.44
C TYR A 9 3.63 -2.84 4.86
N ASN A 10 3.14 -3.87 4.18
CA ASN A 10 1.93 -4.58 4.57
C ASN A 10 2.13 -5.53 5.78
N ALA A 11 2.90 -5.09 6.77
CA ALA A 11 3.00 -5.70 8.09
C ALA A 11 3.56 -4.69 9.12
N VAL A 12 3.63 -5.12 10.37
CA VAL A 12 4.36 -4.40 11.43
C VAL A 12 5.84 -4.74 11.33
N THR A 13 6.68 -3.74 11.06
CA THR A 13 8.12 -3.91 10.76
C THR A 13 9.06 -3.35 11.83
N THR A 14 8.53 -2.75 12.89
CA THR A 14 9.31 -2.09 13.95
C THR A 14 10.11 -3.03 14.84
N ALA A 15 9.84 -4.34 14.81
CA ALA A 15 10.54 -5.35 15.61
C ALA A 15 10.50 -6.74 14.94
N LEU A 16 10.90 -6.84 13.67
CA LEU A 16 10.91 -8.13 12.97
C LEU A 16 11.94 -9.09 13.59
N THR A 17 11.48 -10.27 14.01
CA THR A 17 12.33 -11.40 14.43
C THR A 17 12.38 -12.52 13.38
N ALA A 18 11.61 -12.36 12.30
CA ALA A 18 11.53 -13.26 11.15
C ALA A 18 11.20 -12.42 9.89
N PRO A 19 11.34 -12.98 8.68
CA PRO A 19 10.85 -12.33 7.47
C PRO A 19 9.37 -11.97 7.59
N MET A 20 8.99 -10.84 6.99
CA MET A 20 7.62 -10.35 7.01
C MET A 20 6.65 -11.37 6.40
N ALA A 21 5.51 -11.59 7.08
CA ALA A 21 4.43 -12.41 6.55
C ALA A 21 3.70 -11.70 5.42
N ALA A 22 3.41 -12.43 4.35
CA ALA A 22 2.62 -11.93 3.24
C ALA A 22 1.13 -11.80 3.60
N THR A 23 0.43 -10.91 2.91
CA THR A 23 -1.02 -10.73 3.03
C THR A 23 -1.71 -11.43 1.85
N ALA A 24 -2.68 -12.28 2.15
CA ALA A 24 -3.50 -12.91 1.13
C ALA A 24 -4.43 -11.88 0.44
N THR A 25 -4.54 -11.94 -0.90
CA THR A 25 -5.60 -11.26 -1.65
C THR A 25 -6.99 -11.80 -1.27
N SER A 26 -8.06 -11.28 -1.89
CA SER A 26 -9.37 -11.92 -1.80
C SER A 26 -9.31 -13.37 -2.31
N ALA A 27 -10.15 -14.24 -1.75
CA ALA A 27 -10.39 -15.59 -2.26
C ALA A 27 -11.60 -15.64 -3.23
N SER A 28 -12.06 -14.48 -3.68
CA SER A 28 -13.16 -14.34 -4.64
C SER A 28 -12.65 -13.63 -5.89
N THR A 29 -12.90 -14.23 -7.05
CA THR A 29 -12.54 -13.67 -8.35
C THR A 29 -13.08 -12.25 -8.49
N SER A 30 -12.28 -11.35 -9.05
CA SER A 30 -12.66 -9.96 -9.32
C SER A 30 -13.08 -9.14 -8.09
N THR A 31 -12.79 -9.62 -6.87
CA THR A 31 -13.10 -8.90 -5.63
C THR A 31 -11.83 -8.19 -5.14
N PRO A 32 -11.76 -6.85 -5.21
CA PRO A 32 -10.60 -6.10 -4.76
C PRO A 32 -10.42 -6.22 -3.25
N LYS A 33 -9.17 -6.29 -2.81
CA LYS A 33 -8.78 -6.17 -1.41
C LYS A 33 -7.66 -5.16 -1.26
N THR A 34 -7.81 -4.24 -0.34
CA THR A 34 -6.76 -3.31 0.09
C THR A 34 -5.72 -4.10 0.88
N ILE A 35 -4.52 -4.20 0.31
CA ILE A 35 -3.39 -4.91 0.91
C ILE A 35 -2.62 -3.98 1.85
N LEU A 36 -2.42 -2.73 1.42
CA LEU A 36 -1.78 -1.67 2.20
C LEU A 36 -2.54 -0.36 1.99
N GLN A 37 -2.75 0.37 3.08
CA GLN A 37 -3.40 1.67 3.14
C GLN A 37 -2.50 2.65 3.87
N ILE A 38 -2.28 3.83 3.29
CA ILE A 38 -1.64 4.97 3.94
C ILE A 38 -2.71 6.05 4.16
N ALA A 39 -2.73 6.61 5.37
CA ALA A 39 -3.55 7.73 5.77
C ALA A 39 -2.63 8.95 5.99
N PRO A 40 -2.43 9.79 4.97
CA PRO A 40 -1.55 10.95 5.07
C PRO A 40 -2.04 11.91 6.15
N GLY A 41 -1.15 12.30 7.07
CA GLY A 41 -1.43 13.38 8.03
C GLY A 41 -1.22 14.76 7.42
N SER A 42 -0.29 14.86 6.47
CA SER A 42 -0.01 16.01 5.61
C SER A 42 -0.09 15.60 4.14
N HIS A 43 0.11 16.55 3.23
CA HIS A 43 0.40 16.24 1.83
C HIS A 43 1.60 15.28 1.72
N ILE A 44 1.50 14.28 0.85
CA ILE A 44 2.57 13.32 0.57
C ILE A 44 2.85 13.20 -0.93
N GLN A 45 4.13 13.01 -1.28
CA GLN A 45 4.58 12.67 -2.64
C GLN A 45 5.02 11.21 -2.69
N VAL A 46 4.40 10.39 -3.54
CA VAL A 46 4.74 8.97 -3.65
C VAL A 46 5.98 8.78 -4.51
N ILE A 47 7.10 8.44 -3.89
CA ILE A 47 8.39 8.25 -4.57
C ILE A 47 8.44 6.87 -5.25
N GLU A 48 7.96 5.84 -4.55
CA GLU A 48 8.05 4.46 -5.01
C GLU A 48 6.94 3.62 -4.40
N ALA A 49 6.39 2.70 -5.18
CA ALA A 49 5.49 1.66 -4.67
C ALA A 49 5.87 0.32 -5.33
N GLY A 50 5.82 -0.76 -4.55
CA GLY A 50 6.19 -2.07 -5.08
C GLY A 50 5.38 -3.18 -4.47
N TYR A 51 5.34 -4.31 -5.18
CA TYR A 51 4.73 -5.53 -4.69
C TYR A 51 5.46 -6.78 -5.19
N MET A 52 5.34 -7.86 -4.44
CA MET A 52 5.83 -9.16 -4.86
C MET A 52 4.84 -10.23 -4.44
N PHE A 53 4.73 -11.26 -5.26
CA PHE A 53 4.01 -12.46 -4.89
C PHE A 53 4.97 -13.43 -4.23
N THR A 54 4.52 -14.15 -3.22
CA THR A 54 5.35 -15.22 -2.58
C THR A 54 5.34 -16.53 -3.38
N SER A 55 4.48 -16.60 -4.41
CA SER A 55 4.36 -17.71 -5.34
C SER A 55 3.76 -17.19 -6.65
N VAL A 56 4.06 -17.85 -7.77
CA VAL A 56 3.45 -17.51 -9.07
C VAL A 56 1.92 -17.64 -8.98
N PRO A 57 1.14 -16.58 -9.27
CA PRO A 57 -0.31 -16.66 -9.33
C PRO A 57 -0.79 -17.66 -10.39
N SER A 58 -1.83 -18.45 -10.06
CA SER A 58 -2.45 -19.38 -11.02
C SER A 58 -3.27 -18.68 -12.12
N ALA A 59 -3.65 -17.42 -11.88
CA ALA A 59 -4.28 -16.53 -12.83
C ALA A 59 -3.75 -15.10 -12.61
N PRO A 60 -3.80 -14.22 -13.62
CA PRO A 60 -3.36 -12.84 -13.48
C PRO A 60 -4.05 -12.12 -12.32
N VAL A 61 -3.30 -11.34 -11.56
CA VAL A 61 -3.78 -10.50 -10.46
C VAL A 61 -3.63 -9.05 -10.89
N THR A 62 -4.70 -8.28 -10.80
CA THR A 62 -4.67 -6.85 -11.04
C THR A 62 -4.22 -6.15 -9.78
N MET A 63 -3.09 -5.46 -9.85
CA MET A 63 -2.52 -4.65 -8.79
C MET A 63 -2.73 -3.17 -9.12
N GLU A 64 -3.30 -2.42 -8.18
CA GLU A 64 -3.66 -1.02 -8.39
C GLU A 64 -3.11 -0.16 -7.25
N LEU A 65 -2.52 0.97 -7.60
CA LEU A 65 -2.26 2.07 -6.68
C LEU A 65 -3.35 3.12 -6.90
N ILE A 66 -4.15 3.37 -5.89
CA ILE A 66 -5.27 4.32 -5.97
C ILE A 66 -5.24 5.30 -4.80
N GLU A 67 -5.78 6.47 -5.04
CA GLU A 67 -6.24 7.37 -4.00
C GLU A 67 -7.76 7.24 -3.86
N THR A 68 -8.26 7.13 -2.64
CA THR A 68 -9.68 7.27 -2.32
C THR A 68 -9.93 8.55 -1.55
N GLY A 69 -11.18 9.04 -1.55
CA GLY A 69 -11.60 10.16 -0.71
C GLY A 69 -11.56 9.86 0.79
N SER A 70 -12.50 10.43 1.55
CA SER A 70 -12.53 10.30 3.02
C SER A 70 -13.03 8.95 3.56
N VAL A 71 -13.27 7.97 2.68
CA VAL A 71 -13.63 6.61 3.08
C VAL A 71 -12.33 5.81 3.15
N PHE A 72 -12.06 5.21 4.30
CA PHE A 72 -10.91 4.36 4.58
C PHE A 72 -11.38 2.91 4.74
N ALA A 73 -10.57 1.95 4.32
CA ALA A 73 -10.82 0.55 4.63
C ALA A 73 -10.60 0.29 6.13
N THR A 74 -11.31 -0.70 6.68
CA THR A 74 -10.98 -1.28 7.98
C THR A 74 -9.78 -2.20 7.81
N VAL A 75 -8.65 -1.82 8.40
CA VAL A 75 -7.35 -2.50 8.25
C VAL A 75 -6.80 -2.96 9.60
N THR A 76 -5.83 -3.85 9.57
CA THR A 76 -4.94 -4.09 10.71
C THR A 76 -3.96 -2.93 10.82
N ALA A 77 -3.78 -2.36 12.02
CA ALA A 77 -2.85 -1.25 12.21
C ALA A 77 -1.41 -1.62 11.79
N GLY A 78 -0.81 -0.79 10.96
CA GLY A 78 0.53 -1.00 10.42
C GLY A 78 1.63 -0.33 11.23
N SER A 79 2.80 -0.20 10.61
CA SER A 79 3.92 0.58 11.13
C SER A 79 4.50 1.46 10.02
N ILE A 80 5.00 2.64 10.40
CA ILE A 80 5.70 3.56 9.52
C ILE A 80 7.12 3.74 10.05
N SER A 81 8.11 3.65 9.17
CA SER A 81 9.52 3.82 9.51
C SER A 81 10.15 4.97 8.72
N ASN A 82 11.10 5.66 9.34
CA ASN A 82 11.92 6.64 8.65
C ASN A 82 12.86 5.93 7.67
N TYR A 83 12.89 6.36 6.41
CA TYR A 83 13.64 5.70 5.35
C TYR A 83 15.02 6.34 5.12
N ASN A 84 15.07 7.64 4.82
CA ASN A 84 16.34 8.33 4.53
C ASN A 84 16.93 9.10 5.73
N ALA A 85 16.22 9.15 6.86
CA ALA A 85 16.66 9.81 8.08
C ALA A 85 16.24 8.99 9.32
N PRO A 86 16.92 7.87 9.64
CA PRO A 86 16.47 6.90 10.64
C PRO A 86 16.14 7.48 12.03
N THR A 87 16.90 8.49 12.47
CA THR A 87 16.70 9.19 13.76
C THR A 87 15.95 10.52 13.61
N GLY A 88 15.35 10.76 12.44
CA GLY A 88 14.57 11.95 12.15
C GLY A 88 13.22 11.98 12.86
N GLN A 89 12.49 13.07 12.64
CA GLN A 89 11.12 13.20 13.11
C GLN A 89 10.24 12.11 12.48
N ALA A 90 9.26 11.60 13.24
CA ALA A 90 8.28 10.65 12.73
C ALA A 90 7.39 11.30 11.66
N SER A 91 6.87 10.46 10.75
CA SER A 91 5.86 10.85 9.77
C SER A 91 4.61 11.43 10.44
N ALA A 92 3.95 12.35 9.74
CA ALA A 92 2.65 12.89 10.14
C ALA A 92 1.52 11.88 9.94
N ALA A 93 1.69 10.86 9.09
CA ALA A 93 0.71 9.81 8.90
C ALA A 93 0.53 8.98 10.18
N THR A 94 -0.73 8.68 10.52
CA THR A 94 -1.06 7.93 11.74
C THR A 94 -1.42 6.48 11.41
N THR A 95 -1.07 5.57 12.30
CA THR A 95 -1.42 4.14 12.20
C THR A 95 -2.70 3.84 12.97
N GLY A 96 -3.57 2.99 12.43
CA GLY A 96 -4.82 2.63 13.10
C GLY A 96 -5.75 1.84 12.18
N THR A 97 -6.85 1.32 12.74
CA THR A 97 -7.77 0.44 12.01
C THR A 97 -8.58 1.15 10.93
N SER A 98 -8.63 2.49 10.96
CA SER A 98 -9.24 3.34 9.93
C SER A 98 -8.25 4.41 9.44
N ALA A 99 -6.95 4.11 9.52
CA ALA A 99 -5.85 5.01 9.13
C ALA A 99 -4.79 4.20 8.35
N THR A 100 -3.50 4.41 8.62
CA THR A 100 -2.42 3.63 7.99
C THR A 100 -2.39 2.21 8.54
N GLY A 101 -2.43 1.23 7.65
CA GLY A 101 -2.48 -0.18 7.99
C GLY A 101 -2.57 -1.10 6.79
N PHE A 102 -2.75 -2.39 7.05
CA PHE A 102 -2.67 -3.44 6.03
C PHE A 102 -3.76 -4.49 6.22
N ASN A 103 -3.94 -5.35 5.21
CA ASN A 103 -4.87 -6.48 5.24
C ASN A 103 -6.30 -6.07 5.61
N ALA A 104 -7.00 -5.42 4.67
CA ALA A 104 -8.36 -4.95 4.90
C ALA A 104 -9.34 -6.10 5.18
N THR A 105 -10.21 -5.89 6.17
CA THR A 105 -11.36 -6.76 6.48
C THR A 105 -12.67 -6.19 5.96
N ASN A 106 -12.71 -4.89 5.64
CA ASN A 106 -13.81 -4.22 4.98
C ASN A 106 -13.28 -3.06 4.13
N GLU A 107 -13.66 -2.98 2.87
CA GLU A 107 -13.19 -1.92 1.95
C GLU A 107 -13.86 -0.56 2.19
N GLY A 108 -15.05 -0.57 2.81
CA GLY A 108 -15.96 0.56 2.85
C GLY A 108 -16.58 0.88 1.47
N SER A 109 -17.58 1.75 1.46
CA SER A 109 -18.20 2.23 0.21
C SER A 109 -17.44 3.43 -0.34
N ILE A 110 -16.47 3.20 -1.21
CA ILE A 110 -15.66 4.26 -1.82
C ILE A 110 -16.56 5.20 -2.65
N THR A 111 -16.55 6.50 -2.33
CA THR A 111 -17.35 7.52 -3.02
C THR A 111 -16.56 8.35 -4.04
N ALA A 112 -15.23 8.35 -3.95
CA ALA A 112 -14.32 9.02 -4.87
C ALA A 112 -13.02 8.23 -4.98
N THR A 113 -12.50 8.10 -6.20
CA THR A 113 -11.24 7.39 -6.49
C THR A 113 -10.45 8.09 -7.59
N ARG A 114 -9.11 8.03 -7.50
CA ARG A 114 -8.17 8.40 -8.56
C ARG A 114 -7.16 7.28 -8.74
N LEU A 115 -7.05 6.76 -9.96
CA LEU A 115 -6.08 5.73 -10.30
C LEU A 115 -4.70 6.36 -10.54
N LEU A 116 -3.69 5.89 -9.81
CA LEU A 116 -2.30 6.38 -9.92
C LEU A 116 -1.42 5.39 -10.69
N ALA A 117 -1.66 4.10 -10.51
CA ALA A 117 -1.01 3.04 -11.27
C ALA A 117 -1.88 1.79 -11.33
N MET A 118 -1.73 1.02 -12.41
CA MET A 118 -2.37 -0.28 -12.59
C MET A 118 -1.40 -1.22 -13.31
N THR A 119 -1.35 -2.47 -12.88
CA THR A 119 -0.64 -3.54 -13.58
C THR A 119 -1.44 -4.82 -13.45
N VAL A 120 -1.49 -5.60 -14.52
CA VAL A 120 -1.99 -6.97 -14.50
C VAL A 120 -0.77 -7.86 -14.53
N ASP A 121 -0.54 -8.62 -13.46
CA ASP A 121 0.68 -9.42 -13.31
C ASP A 121 0.38 -10.87 -12.93
N GLN A 122 1.22 -11.77 -13.42
CA GLN A 122 1.25 -13.19 -13.10
C GLN A 122 2.69 -13.66 -12.80
N SER A 123 3.61 -12.73 -12.62
CA SER A 123 5.03 -12.98 -12.33
C SER A 123 5.28 -13.05 -10.83
N PHE A 124 6.55 -13.12 -10.42
CA PHE A 124 6.92 -13.24 -9.00
C PHE A 124 7.23 -11.88 -8.33
N TYR A 125 7.74 -10.91 -9.10
CA TYR A 125 8.26 -9.65 -8.57
C TYR A 125 7.86 -8.46 -9.44
N GLN A 126 7.47 -7.36 -8.82
CA GLN A 126 7.25 -6.08 -9.48
C GLN A 126 7.69 -4.91 -8.60
N LYS A 127 8.42 -3.99 -9.20
CA LYS A 127 8.76 -2.72 -8.56
C LYS A 127 8.34 -1.60 -9.50
N GLN A 128 7.52 -0.68 -9.02
CA GLN A 128 7.10 0.48 -9.77
C GLN A 128 7.75 1.75 -9.20
N GLN A 129 8.60 2.37 -10.00
CA GLN A 129 9.20 3.65 -9.68
C GLN A 129 8.60 4.72 -10.60
N PHE A 130 8.24 5.87 -10.04
CA PHE A 130 7.79 7.01 -10.83
C PHE A 130 8.98 7.74 -11.45
N PRO A 131 8.82 8.35 -12.64
CA PRO A 131 9.86 9.20 -13.21
C PRO A 131 10.23 10.31 -12.22
N LEU A 132 11.54 10.54 -12.07
CA LEU A 132 12.07 11.63 -11.25
C LEU A 132 11.45 12.94 -11.74
N ASP A 133 10.82 13.71 -10.83
CA ASP A 133 10.21 15.05 -11.04
C ASP A 133 8.69 15.09 -11.32
N ARG A 134 8.00 13.95 -11.41
CA ARG A 134 6.53 13.91 -11.57
C ARG A 134 5.86 12.81 -10.75
N GLU A 135 6.12 12.82 -9.46
CA GLU A 135 5.52 11.89 -8.51
C GLU A 135 4.02 12.19 -8.27
N PRO A 136 3.16 11.17 -8.12
CA PRO A 136 1.78 11.40 -7.74
C PRO A 136 1.69 11.86 -6.27
N GLU A 137 0.86 12.88 -6.06
CA GLU A 137 0.67 13.53 -4.76
C GLU A 137 -0.65 13.15 -4.13
N VAL A 138 -0.70 12.92 -2.82
CA VAL A 138 -1.94 12.61 -2.08
C VAL A 138 -2.11 13.59 -0.94
N GLU A 139 -3.30 14.18 -0.85
CA GLU A 139 -3.65 15.16 0.17
C GLU A 139 -4.02 14.52 1.51
N SER A 140 -3.87 15.30 2.59
CA SER A 140 -4.38 14.92 3.92
C SER A 140 -5.89 14.68 3.90
N GLY A 141 -6.35 13.72 4.70
CA GLY A 141 -7.76 13.31 4.77
C GLY A 141 -8.23 12.40 3.63
N LYS A 142 -7.36 12.10 2.67
CA LYS A 142 -7.57 11.05 1.66
C LYS A 142 -6.83 9.78 2.04
N SER A 143 -7.02 8.71 1.27
CA SER A 143 -6.35 7.44 1.52
C SER A 143 -5.63 6.94 0.28
N LEU A 144 -4.35 6.66 0.40
CA LEU A 144 -3.57 5.97 -0.63
C LEU A 144 -3.66 4.46 -0.37
N ARG A 145 -3.96 3.66 -1.39
CA ARG A 145 -4.15 2.21 -1.25
C ARG A 145 -3.45 1.44 -2.35
N ILE A 146 -2.76 0.37 -1.96
CA ILE A 146 -2.41 -0.73 -2.86
C ILE A 146 -3.52 -1.76 -2.76
N ARG A 147 -4.24 -1.99 -3.86
CA ARG A 147 -5.28 -3.02 -3.96
C ARG A 147 -4.83 -4.15 -4.86
N ALA A 148 -5.27 -5.36 -4.51
CA ALA A 148 -5.12 -6.55 -5.32
C ALA A 148 -6.50 -7.12 -5.66
N THR A 149 -6.72 -7.35 -6.95
CA THR A 149 -7.94 -7.98 -7.48
C THR A 149 -7.54 -9.28 -8.16
N PRO A 150 -7.82 -10.45 -7.57
CA PRO A 150 -7.40 -11.73 -8.12
C PRO A 150 -8.24 -12.12 -9.35
N GLY A 151 -7.58 -12.66 -10.37
CA GLY A 151 -8.25 -13.23 -11.56
C GLY A 151 -8.82 -14.65 -11.35
N SER A 152 -8.73 -15.21 -10.13
CA SER A 152 -9.30 -16.51 -9.79
C SER A 152 -9.87 -16.51 -8.35
N ALA A 153 -10.64 -17.55 -8.02
CA ALA A 153 -11.19 -17.76 -6.68
C ALA A 153 -10.18 -18.41 -5.71
N ALA A 154 -8.90 -18.12 -5.90
CA ALA A 154 -7.81 -18.54 -5.02
C ALA A 154 -7.03 -17.29 -4.58
N ALA A 155 -6.86 -17.16 -3.26
CA ALA A 155 -6.07 -16.06 -2.73
C ALA A 155 -4.58 -16.26 -3.04
N VAL A 156 -3.91 -15.18 -3.42
CA VAL A 156 -2.47 -15.15 -3.64
C VAL A 156 -1.84 -14.30 -2.53
N ASN A 157 -0.70 -14.74 -2.03
CA ASN A 157 0.01 -14.02 -0.99
C ASN A 157 0.91 -12.94 -1.57
N VAL A 158 0.68 -11.70 -1.16
CA VAL A 158 1.34 -10.48 -1.62
C VAL A 158 2.11 -9.82 -0.48
N ILE A 159 3.31 -9.35 -0.79
CA ILE A 159 4.05 -8.38 0.02
C ILE A 159 4.07 -7.07 -0.76
N CYS A 160 3.81 -5.94 -0.11
CA CYS A 160 3.88 -4.63 -0.76
C CYS A 160 4.40 -3.54 0.17
N TYR A 161 4.84 -2.44 -0.43
CA TYR A 161 5.34 -1.27 0.28
C TYR A 161 5.07 0.02 -0.49
N VAL A 162 5.10 1.13 0.24
CA VAL A 162 5.09 2.48 -0.31
C VAL A 162 6.21 3.28 0.36
N ILE A 163 6.97 4.01 -0.45
CA ILE A 163 7.91 5.05 0.00
C ILE A 163 7.34 6.40 -0.43
N TRP A 164 7.25 7.34 0.50
CA TRP A 164 6.76 8.68 0.22
C TRP A 164 7.60 9.75 0.91
N ALA A 165 7.49 10.97 0.40
CA ALA A 165 8.05 12.17 1.00
C ALA A 165 6.98 12.98 1.74
N GLU A 166 7.40 13.61 2.85
CA GLU A 166 6.71 14.71 3.56
C GLU A 166 7.67 15.88 3.80
#